data_AF-A0A7S3K7V7-F1
#
_entry.id   AF-A0A7S3K7V7-F1
#
_cell.length_a   1.000
_cell.length_b   1.000
_cell.length_c   1.000
_cell.angle_alpha   90.00
_cell.angle_beta   90.00
_cell.angle_gamma   90.00
#
_symmetry.space_group_name_H-M   'P 1'
#
loop_
_entity.id
_entity.type
_entity.pdbx_description
1 polymer ?
#
loop_
_entity_poly.entity_id
_entity_poly.type
_entity_poly.pdbx_seq_one_letter_code
_entity_poly.pdbx_strand_id
1 'polypeptide(L)'
;HEFRTPLNAIINSFEIIKNSYQGILQEIGGLTHQLEGVSLELLELHSEQLQKFSDIGKHSSSLMLALVDDILDLSKMEVGTFQINKAEFSVPEMLRLTIEMMQLQCEKKNIKLHVEIDPSIRSSRMYSDEKRIKQVLI
;
A
#
# COMPACT_ATOMS: atom_id res chain seq x y z
N HIS A 1 15.42 8.77 -8.70
CA HIS A 1 14.33 9.01 -9.67
C HIS A 1 14.25 7.88 -10.71
N GLU A 2 15.39 7.41 -11.24
CA GLU A 2 15.44 6.35 -12.26
C GLU A 2 14.78 5.02 -11.85
N PHE A 3 14.90 4.58 -10.60
CA PHE A 3 14.29 3.31 -10.15
C PHE A 3 12.79 3.38 -9.86
N ARG A 4 12.24 4.58 -9.58
CA ARG A 4 10.83 4.73 -9.20
C ARG A 4 9.89 4.61 -10.40
N THR A 5 10.28 5.17 -11.55
CA THR A 5 9.50 5.15 -12.78
C THR A 5 9.20 3.72 -13.28
N PRO A 6 10.18 2.81 -13.45
CA PRO A 6 9.90 1.44 -13.90
C PRO A 6 9.07 0.66 -12.88
N LEU A 7 9.27 0.88 -11.58
CA LEU A 7 8.43 0.23 -10.56
C LEU A 7 6.98 0.70 -10.58
N ASN A 8 6.75 2.01 -10.71
CA ASN A 8 5.41 2.56 -10.85
C ASN A 8 4.73 2.06 -12.14
N ALA A 9 5.50 1.85 -13.22
CA ALA A 9 4.99 1.25 -14.45
C ALA A 9 4.54 -0.21 -14.24
N ILE A 10 5.28 -1.00 -13.45
CA ILE A 10 4.89 -2.37 -13.08
C ILE A 10 3.59 -2.37 -12.25
N ILE A 11 3.51 -1.51 -11.23
CA ILE A 11 2.30 -1.38 -10.40
C ILE A 11 1.08 -1.01 -11.26
N ASN A 12 1.23 0.00 -12.13
CA ASN A 12 0.17 0.42 -13.04
C ASN A 12 -0.21 -0.69 -14.03
N SER A 13 0.75 -1.49 -14.50
CA SER A 13 0.46 -2.62 -15.37
C SER A 13 -0.42 -3.67 -14.68
N PHE A 14 -0.15 -3.98 -13.41
CA PHE A 14 -1.00 -4.87 -12.62
C PHE A 14 -2.40 -4.29 -12.35
N GLU A 15 -2.51 -2.98 -12.18
CA GLU A 15 -3.78 -2.24 -12.09
C GLU A 15 -4.61 -2.40 -13.37
N ILE A 16 -3.99 -2.15 -14.52
CA ILE A 16 -4.63 -2.22 -15.84
C ILE A 16 -5.09 -3.64 -16.12
N ILE A 17 -4.24 -4.65 -15.91
CA ILE A 17 -4.57 -6.06 -16.14
C ILE A 17 -5.78 -6.47 -15.28
N LYS A 18 -5.79 -6.09 -13.99
CA LYS A 18 -6.91 -6.35 -13.09
C LYS A 18 -8.21 -5.72 -13.60
N ASN A 19 -8.18 -4.44 -13.97
CA ASN A 19 -9.36 -3.71 -14.43
C ASN A 19 -9.88 -4.25 -15.78
N SER A 20 -8.99 -4.54 -16.73
CA SER A 20 -9.36 -5.15 -18.01
C SER A 20 -10.02 -6.50 -17.81
N TYR A 21 -9.52 -7.32 -16.88
CA TYR A 21 -10.12 -8.62 -16.61
C TYR A 21 -11.48 -8.52 -15.93
N GLN A 22 -11.66 -7.59 -14.98
CA GLN A 22 -12.98 -7.34 -14.40
C GLN A 22 -14.00 -6.90 -15.46
N GLY A 23 -13.58 -6.10 -16.44
CA GLY A 23 -14.41 -5.74 -17.60
C GLY A 23 -14.81 -6.97 -18.42
N ILE A 24 -13.85 -7.84 -18.75
CA ILE A 24 -14.11 -9.09 -19.50
C ILE A 24 -15.07 -10.01 -18.74
N LEU A 25 -14.90 -10.18 -17.42
CA LEU A 25 -15.82 -10.98 -16.61
C LEU A 25 -17.23 -10.40 -16.60
N GLN A 26 -17.37 -9.08 -16.58
CA GLN A 26 -18.68 -8.43 -16.59
C GLN A 26 -19.39 -8.62 -17.94
N GLU A 27 -18.65 -8.53 -19.05
CA GLU A 27 -19.17 -8.83 -20.39
C GLU A 27 -19.56 -10.29 -20.54
N ILE A 28 -18.68 -11.22 -20.12
CA ILE A 28 -18.96 -12.65 -20.14
C ILE A 28 -20.14 -12.97 -19.23
N GLY A 29 -20.20 -12.40 -18.03
CA GLY A 29 -21.33 -12.56 -17.09
C GLY A 29 -22.67 -12.16 -17.72
N GLY A 30 -22.69 -11.03 -18.45
CA GLY A 30 -23.85 -10.59 -19.22
C GLY A 30 -24.25 -11.57 -20.34
N LEU A 31 -23.27 -12.17 -21.02
CA LEU A 31 -23.48 -13.16 -22.08
C LEU A 31 -23.88 -14.55 -21.54
N THR A 32 -23.39 -14.94 -20.36
CA THR A 32 -23.73 -16.22 -19.72
C THR A 32 -25.18 -16.31 -19.27
N HIS A 33 -25.83 -15.18 -19.00
CA HIS A 33 -27.26 -15.15 -18.74
C HIS A 33 -28.11 -15.55 -19.97
N GLN A 34 -27.51 -15.59 -21.17
CA GLN A 34 -28.11 -16.03 -22.44
C GLN A 34 -27.66 -17.43 -22.89
N LEU A 35 -26.65 -18.03 -22.26
CA LEU A 35 -26.07 -19.31 -22.66
C LEU A 35 -26.01 -20.25 -21.44
N GLU A 36 -26.96 -21.17 -21.35
CA GLU A 36 -26.89 -22.29 -20.40
C GLU A 36 -25.59 -23.08 -20.67
N GLY A 37 -24.60 -23.00 -19.76
CA GLY A 37 -23.51 -23.98 -19.74
C GLY A 37 -22.09 -23.47 -19.50
N VAL A 38 -21.82 -22.17 -19.35
CA VAL A 38 -20.54 -21.77 -18.73
C VAL A 38 -20.72 -21.92 -17.22
N SER A 39 -20.00 -22.85 -16.59
CA SER A 39 -20.05 -23.01 -15.14
C SER A 39 -19.52 -21.72 -14.49
N LEU A 40 -20.42 -20.94 -13.91
CA LEU A 40 -20.12 -19.71 -13.13
C LEU A 40 -18.93 -19.91 -12.18
N GLU A 41 -18.83 -21.09 -11.59
CA GLU A 41 -17.76 -21.52 -10.69
C GLU A 41 -16.35 -21.47 -11.31
N LEU A 42 -16.21 -21.80 -12.60
CA LEU A 42 -14.91 -21.76 -13.30
C LEU A 42 -14.47 -20.33 -13.61
N LEU A 43 -15.42 -19.44 -13.91
CA LEU A 43 -15.18 -18.01 -14.12
C LEU A 43 -14.81 -17.33 -12.79
N GLU A 44 -15.54 -17.63 -11.72
CA GLU A 44 -15.24 -17.15 -10.37
C GLU A 44 -13.84 -17.58 -9.93
N LEU A 45 -13.48 -18.85 -10.10
CA LEU A 45 -12.16 -19.36 -9.75
C LEU A 45 -11.02 -18.65 -10.51
N HIS A 46 -11.18 -18.43 -11.82
CA HIS A 46 -10.15 -17.70 -12.59
C HIS A 46 -10.05 -16.23 -12.15
N SER A 47 -11.18 -15.61 -11.79
CA SER A 47 -11.20 -14.24 -11.26
C SER A 47 -10.47 -14.11 -9.93
N GLU A 48 -10.68 -15.05 -9.01
CA GLU A 48 -9.98 -15.05 -7.73
C GLU A 48 -8.48 -15.28 -7.90
N GLN A 49 -8.08 -16.20 -8.80
CA GLN A 49 -6.68 -16.47 -9.06
C GLN A 49 -5.97 -15.26 -9.66
N LEU A 50 -6.57 -14.60 -10.65
CA LEU A 50 -5.97 -13.41 -11.23
C LEU A 50 -5.89 -12.26 -10.23
N GLN A 51 -6.93 -12.10 -9.41
CA GLN A 51 -6.93 -11.11 -8.33
C GLN A 51 -5.78 -11.37 -7.35
N LYS A 52 -5.58 -12.62 -6.92
CA LYS A 52 -4.44 -13.03 -6.08
C LYS A 52 -3.09 -12.73 -6.74
N PHE A 53 -2.91 -13.05 -8.03
CA PHE A 53 -1.67 -12.76 -8.75
C PHE A 53 -1.39 -11.26 -8.86
N SER A 54 -2.42 -10.44 -9.18
CA SER A 54 -2.30 -8.99 -9.22
C SER A 54 -1.90 -8.43 -7.85
N ASP A 55 -2.53 -8.91 -6.78
CA ASP A 55 -2.25 -8.47 -5.42
C ASP A 55 -0.82 -8.82 -4.97
N ILE A 56 -0.34 -10.03 -5.31
CA ILE A 56 1.06 -10.45 -5.07
C ILE A 56 2.04 -9.57 -5.86
N GLY A 57 1.76 -9.30 -7.13
CA GLY A 57 2.61 -8.46 -7.99
C GLY A 57 2.70 -7.03 -7.47
N LYS A 58 1.57 -6.43 -7.10
CA LYS A 58 1.51 -5.09 -6.49
C LYS A 58 2.28 -5.06 -5.18
N HIS A 59 2.04 -6.02 -4.28
CA HIS A 59 2.74 -6.08 -2.99
C HIS A 59 4.25 -6.19 -3.15
N SER A 60 4.72 -7.08 -4.04
CA SER A 60 6.14 -7.28 -4.32
C SER A 60 6.79 -6.02 -4.90
N SER A 61 6.08 -5.33 -5.80
CA SER A 61 6.56 -4.06 -6.37
C SER A 61 6.64 -2.97 -5.30
N SER A 62 5.63 -2.83 -4.45
CA SER A 62 5.66 -1.87 -3.34
C SER A 62 6.81 -2.15 -2.37
N LEU A 63 7.08 -3.43 -2.06
CA LEU A 63 8.20 -3.83 -1.21
C LEU A 63 9.55 -3.46 -1.85
N MET A 64 9.73 -3.74 -3.14
CA MET A 64 10.94 -3.32 -3.86
C MET A 64 11.11 -1.81 -3.87
N LEU A 65 10.02 -1.03 -4.00
CA LEU A 65 10.08 0.42 -3.96
C LEU A 65 10.57 0.93 -2.62
N ALA A 66 10.07 0.34 -1.54
CA ALA A 66 10.51 0.66 -0.18
C ALA A 66 12.00 0.36 0.01
N LEU A 67 12.46 -0.82 -0.43
CA LEU A 67 13.89 -1.19 -0.35
C LEU A 67 14.78 -0.26 -1.16
N VAL A 68 14.37 0.11 -2.37
CA VAL A 68 15.10 1.08 -3.19
C VAL A 68 15.18 2.44 -2.49
N ASP A 69 14.07 2.89 -1.91
CA ASP A 69 14.03 4.15 -1.16
C ASP A 69 14.95 4.10 0.07
N ASP A 70 14.98 2.98 0.81
CA ASP A 70 15.86 2.78 1.97
C ASP A 70 17.34 2.80 1.58
N ILE A 71 17.72 2.13 0.47
CA ILE A 71 19.09 2.16 -0.05
C ILE A 71 19.48 3.58 -0.47
N LEU A 72 18.60 4.29 -1.18
CA LEU A 72 18.86 5.65 -1.61
C LEU A 72 19.01 6.61 -0.43
N ASP A 73 18.21 6.44 0.62
CA ASP A 73 18.31 7.25 1.83
C ASP A 73 19.59 6.95 2.60
N LEU A 74 20.01 5.68 2.70
CA LEU A 74 21.30 5.28 3.27
C LEU A 74 22.47 5.91 2.49
N SER A 75 22.48 5.81 1.17
CA SER A 75 23.53 6.42 0.33
C SER A 75 23.61 7.93 0.52
N LYS A 76 22.47 8.62 0.66
CA LYS A 76 22.48 10.06 0.97
C LYS A 76 23.06 10.36 2.35
N MET A 77 22.79 9.51 3.35
CA MET A 77 23.33 9.67 4.70
C MET A 77 24.85 9.51 4.70
N GLU A 78 25.38 8.49 4.01
CA GLU A 78 26.82 8.23 3.91
C GLU A 78 27.61 9.37 3.25
N VAL A 79 27.01 10.00 2.22
CA VAL A 79 27.62 11.13 1.50
C VAL A 79 27.27 12.48 2.15
N GLY A 80 26.55 12.49 3.27
CA GLY A 80 26.18 13.70 4.03
C GLY A 80 25.16 14.61 3.33
N THR A 81 24.45 14.09 2.32
CA THR A 81 23.44 14.84 1.53
C THR A 81 22.00 14.57 2.01
N PHE A 82 21.82 13.72 3.01
CA PHE A 82 20.51 13.44 3.58
C PHE A 82 19.94 14.68 4.27
N GLN A 83 18.71 15.05 3.92
CA GLN A 83 18.02 16.21 4.47
C GLN A 83 16.75 15.79 5.20
N ILE A 84 16.58 16.35 6.40
CA ILE A 84 15.33 16.26 7.17
C ILE A 84 14.42 17.39 6.67
N ASN A 85 13.27 17.01 6.12
CA ASN A 85 12.32 17.97 5.57
C ASN A 85 11.35 18.40 6.68
N LYS A 86 11.77 19.38 7.47
CA LYS A 86 10.96 19.86 8.60
C LYS A 86 9.77 20.69 8.12
N ALA A 87 8.58 20.30 8.56
CA ALA A 87 7.35 21.04 8.40
C ALA A 87 6.56 21.00 9.71
N GLU A 88 5.63 21.94 9.88
CA GLU A 88 4.70 21.89 11.01
C GLU A 88 3.53 20.96 10.69
N PHE A 89 3.23 20.00 11.57
CA PHE A 89 2.14 19.06 11.40
C PHE A 89 1.40 18.77 12.71
N SER A 90 0.19 18.22 12.60
CA SER A 90 -0.64 17.79 13.73
C SER A 90 -0.21 16.39 14.19
N VAL A 91 0.29 16.28 15.42
CA VAL A 91 0.71 14.99 16.00
C VAL A 91 -0.47 14.03 16.16
N PRO A 92 -1.66 14.44 16.64
CA PRO A 92 -2.83 13.57 16.74
C PRO A 92 -3.22 12.95 15.41
N GLU A 93 -3.21 13.74 14.33
CA GLU A 93 -3.60 13.27 13.00
C GLU A 93 -2.56 12.30 12.42
N MET A 94 -1.28 12.60 12.62
CA MET A 94 -0.17 11.71 12.28
C MET A 94 -0.29 10.36 12.99
N LEU A 95 -0.57 10.38 14.31
CA LEU A 95 -0.74 9.17 15.11
C LEU A 95 -1.98 8.38 14.67
N ARG A 96 -3.13 9.06 14.46
CA ARG A 96 -4.38 8.42 14.00
C ARG A 96 -4.15 7.59 12.74
N LEU A 97 -3.57 8.20 11.71
CA LEU A 97 -3.29 7.52 10.43
C LEU A 97 -2.30 6.36 10.59
N THR A 98 -1.28 6.54 11.42
CA THR A 98 -0.28 5.50 11.70
C THR A 98 -0.92 4.30 12.40
N ILE A 99 -1.73 4.55 13.44
CA ILE A 99 -2.42 3.52 14.21
C ILE A 99 -3.42 2.76 13.34
N GLU A 100 -4.22 3.45 12.51
CA GLU A 100 -5.16 2.80 11.58
C GLU A 100 -4.45 1.82 10.64
N MET A 101 -3.29 2.22 10.12
CA MET A 101 -2.50 1.35 9.24
C MET A 101 -1.91 0.15 9.99
N MET A 102 -1.37 0.35 11.19
CA MET A 102 -0.84 -0.75 12.02
C MET A 102 -1.95 -1.71 12.46
N GLN A 103 -3.12 -1.19 12.83
CA GLN A 103 -4.29 -1.96 13.23
C GLN A 103 -4.69 -2.96 12.14
N LEU A 104 -4.77 -2.51 10.88
CA LEU A 104 -5.08 -3.38 9.75
C LEU A 104 -4.06 -4.52 9.57
N GLN A 105 -2.77 -4.25 9.83
CA GLN A 105 -1.73 -5.28 9.76
C GLN A 105 -1.79 -6.26 10.94
N CYS A 106 -2.06 -5.75 12.14
CA CYS A 106 -2.22 -6.52 13.36
C CYS A 106 -3.42 -7.47 13.26
N GLU A 107 -4.57 -7.00 12.75
CA GLU A 107 -5.77 -7.82 12.53
C GLU A 107 -5.50 -9.00 11.58
N LYS A 108 -4.82 -8.76 10.46
CA LYS A 108 -4.42 -9.82 9.53
C LYS A 108 -3.54 -10.90 10.16
N LYS A 109 -2.81 -10.55 11.23
CA LYS A 109 -1.90 -11.45 11.95
C LYS A 109 -2.47 -11.94 13.29
N ASN A 110 -3.73 -11.61 13.62
CA ASN A 110 -4.35 -11.87 14.93
C ASN A 110 -3.53 -11.34 16.12
N ILE A 111 -2.87 -10.19 15.95
CA ILE A 111 -2.09 -9.52 16.99
C ILE A 111 -2.95 -8.41 17.60
N LYS A 112 -2.97 -8.31 18.94
CA LYS A 112 -3.62 -7.19 19.63
C LYS A 112 -2.68 -5.98 19.65
N LEU A 113 -3.15 -4.85 19.11
CA LEU A 113 -2.47 -3.57 19.19
C LEU A 113 -3.02 -2.78 20.40
N HIS A 114 -2.14 -2.44 21.34
CA HIS A 114 -2.46 -1.57 22.47
C HIS A 114 -1.79 -0.22 22.26
N VAL A 115 -2.57 0.86 22.34
CA VAL A 115 -2.07 2.23 22.16
C VAL A 115 -2.50 3.07 23.35
N GLU A 116 -1.54 3.74 23.97
CA GLU A 116 -1.75 4.71 25.03
C GLU A 116 -1.17 6.06 24.58
N ILE A 117 -2.00 7.09 24.56
CA ILE A 117 -1.62 8.44 24.14
C ILE A 117 -1.90 9.39 25.28
N ASP A 118 -0.85 10.10 25.72
CA ASP A 118 -0.98 11.14 26.74
C ASP A 118 -1.97 12.22 26.27
N PRO A 119 -2.97 12.59 27.10
CA PRO A 119 -3.95 13.63 26.75
C PRO A 119 -3.34 14.97 26.35
N SER A 120 -2.16 15.32 26.87
CA SER A 120 -1.43 16.55 26.53
C SER A 120 -1.04 16.63 25.04
N ILE A 121 -0.95 15.48 24.35
CA ILE A 121 -0.55 15.38 22.94
C ILE A 121 -1.73 15.68 22.01
N ARG A 122 -2.99 15.60 22.49
CA ARG A 122 -4.22 15.67 21.67
C ARG A 122 -4.45 16.98 20.91
N SER A 123 -3.75 18.05 21.26
CA SER A 123 -3.78 19.33 20.53
C SER A 123 -2.38 19.80 20.12
N SER A 124 -1.39 18.92 20.22
CA SER A 124 0.01 19.27 19.94
C SER A 124 0.29 19.36 18.44
N ARG A 125 1.09 20.35 18.08
CA ARG A 125 1.71 20.48 16.77
C ARG A 125 3.22 20.33 16.94
N MET A 126 3.88 19.77 15.95
CA MET A 126 5.33 19.54 15.96
C MET A 126 5.95 20.09 14.68
N TYR A 127 7.12 20.74 14.81
CA TYR A 127 7.94 21.15 13.68
C TYR A 127 9.08 20.14 13.47
N SER A 128 8.86 19.17 12.59
CA SER A 128 9.81 18.08 12.30
C SER A 128 9.49 17.44 10.95
N ASP A 129 10.16 16.35 10.59
CA ASP A 129 9.86 15.57 9.40
C ASP A 129 8.82 14.48 9.73
N GLU A 130 7.55 14.79 9.44
CA GLU A 130 6.41 13.89 9.69
C GLU A 130 6.61 12.51 9.06
N LYS A 131 7.15 12.47 7.84
CA LYS A 131 7.33 11.22 7.09
C LYS A 131 8.34 10.32 7.79
N ARG A 132 9.45 10.89 8.28
CA ARG A 132 10.48 10.13 9.01
C ARG A 132 9.98 9.64 10.35
N ILE A 133 9.19 10.45 11.07
CA ILE A 133 8.57 10.03 12.31
C ILE A 133 7.61 8.85 12.07
N LYS A 134 6.73 8.95 11.06
CA LYS A 134 5.86 7.82 10.67
C LYS A 134 6.66 6.55 10.38
N GLN A 135 7.74 6.68 9.59
CA GLN A 135 8.61 5.55 9.23
C GLN A 135 9.24 4.87 10.45
N VAL A 136 9.55 5.60 11.53
CA VAL A 136 10.10 5.01 12.77
C VAL A 136 9.03 4.32 13.62
N LEU A 137 7.77 4.76 13.52
CA LEU A 137 6.67 4.21 14.31
C LEU A 137 6.11 2.88 13.76
N ILE A 138 6.29 2.64 12.45
CA ILE A 138 5.74 1.49 11.70
C ILE A 138 6.77 0.35 11.67
#